data_AF-A0A4Y2JRF6-F1
#
_entry.id   AF-A0A4Y2JRF6-F1
#
_cell.length_a   1.000
_cell.length_b   1.000
_cell.length_c   1.000
_cell.angle_alpha   90.00
_cell.angle_beta   90.00
_cell.angle_gamma   90.00
#
_symmetry.space_group_name_H-M   'P 1'
#
loop_
_entity.id
_entity.type
_entity.pdbx_description
1 polymer ?
#
loop_
_entity_poly.entity_id
_entity_poly.type
_entity_poly.pdbx_seq_one_letter_code
_entity_poly.pdbx_strand_id
1 'polypeptide(L)'
;MVATSGFRQFVILLYKGLLLRKRHYIVTFFELVIPVFVASILCIMQAQQTVYSDDRDFLGRKKGNLWEDYTTYKPSDPFEYAKAYGSDVEFVFTPDNDLTRKFVEDSAEFFRRRAEFRYRRTGVKGAPSEKELERYCVQQQRDDPSTIYIGTVFQNFGNELPTSLDYKIRFNTRFGTNFKTQLKYKMGAESFTSDSYSQTHFLAWQASVEGTFIQRRAAQEGKKVALEDYY
;
A
#
# COMPACT_ATOMS: atom_id res chain seq x y z
N MET A 1 -41.11 20.98 -66.46
CA MET A 1 -39.84 20.64 -65.79
C MET A 1 -39.98 21.00 -64.31
N VAL A 2 -40.10 20.01 -63.43
CA VAL A 2 -40.24 20.27 -61.99
C VAL A 2 -38.85 20.56 -61.43
N ALA A 3 -38.60 21.83 -61.10
CA ALA A 3 -37.42 22.25 -60.36
C ALA A 3 -37.43 21.52 -59.01
N THR A 4 -36.64 20.46 -58.91
CA THR A 4 -36.47 19.74 -57.65
C THR A 4 -35.60 20.64 -56.79
N SER A 5 -36.19 21.21 -55.73
CA SER A 5 -35.46 22.03 -54.77
C SER A 5 -34.23 21.26 -54.29
N GLY A 6 -33.06 21.92 -54.21
CA GLY A 6 -31.81 21.28 -53.81
C GLY A 6 -31.93 20.53 -52.46
N PHE A 7 -32.84 21.00 -51.60
CA PHE A 7 -33.22 20.34 -50.36
C PHE A 7 -33.84 18.94 -50.57
N ARG A 8 -34.72 18.76 -51.56
CA ARG A 8 -35.33 17.46 -51.86
C ARG A 8 -34.29 16.46 -52.40
N GLN A 9 -33.34 16.91 -53.21
CA GLN A 9 -32.20 16.09 -53.62
C GLN A 9 -31.31 15.70 -52.44
N PHE A 10 -31.03 16.63 -51.52
CA PHE A 10 -30.27 16.37 -50.30
C PHE A 10 -30.92 15.29 -49.41
N VAL A 11 -32.24 15.38 -49.19
CA VAL A 11 -32.99 14.38 -48.41
C VAL A 11 -32.98 13.01 -49.07
N ILE A 12 -33.11 12.93 -50.40
CA ILE A 12 -33.05 11.67 -51.14
C ILE A 12 -31.65 11.02 -51.02
N LEU A 13 -30.58 11.83 -51.07
CA LEU A 13 -29.21 11.35 -50.89
C LEU A 13 -28.97 10.82 -49.46
N LEU A 14 -29.47 11.54 -48.44
CA LEU A 14 -29.44 11.07 -47.04
C LEU A 14 -30.18 9.74 -46.87
N TYR A 15 -31.39 9.63 -47.44
CA TYR A 15 -32.19 8.41 -47.37
C TYR A 15 -31.49 7.22 -48.04
N LYS A 16 -30.86 7.44 -49.20
CA LYS A 16 -30.08 6.42 -49.90
C LYS A 16 -28.86 5.99 -49.08
N GLY A 17 -28.15 6.93 -48.45
CA GLY A 17 -27.03 6.64 -47.55
C GLY A 17 -27.47 5.82 -46.32
N LEU A 18 -28.63 6.14 -45.76
CA LEU A 18 -29.20 5.43 -44.60
C LEU A 18 -29.64 4.01 -44.95
N LEU A 19 -30.23 3.79 -46.13
CA LEU A 19 -30.59 2.45 -46.63
C LEU A 19 -29.35 1.56 -46.87
N LEU A 20 -28.25 2.13 -47.35
CA LEU A 20 -26.99 1.40 -47.54
C LEU A 20 -26.39 0.94 -46.20
N ARG A 21 -26.41 1.80 -45.16
CA ARG A 21 -25.96 1.41 -43.81
C ARG A 21 -26.85 0.32 -43.20
N LYS A 22 -28.17 0.36 -43.44
CA LYS A 22 -29.11 -0.68 -42.97
C LYS A 22 -28.79 -2.08 -43.52
N ARG A 23 -28.22 -2.19 -44.74
CA ARG A 23 -27.86 -3.49 -45.34
C ARG A 23 -26.48 -4.00 -44.91
N HIS A 24 -25.57 -3.11 -44.50
CA HIS A 24 -24.23 -3.45 -44.03
C HIS A 24 -24.09 -3.27 -42.51
N TYR A 25 -24.99 -3.90 -41.75
CA TYR A 25 -25.06 -3.77 -40.29
C TYR A 25 -23.76 -4.13 -39.58
N ILE A 26 -22.97 -5.06 -40.12
CA ILE A 26 -21.66 -5.44 -39.58
C ILE A 26 -20.67 -4.27 -39.64
N VAL A 27 -20.63 -3.55 -40.77
CA VAL A 27 -19.72 -2.40 -40.95
C VAL A 27 -20.14 -1.25 -40.04
N THR A 28 -21.45 -0.97 -39.97
CA THR A 28 -21.99 0.06 -39.06
C THR A 28 -21.78 -0.28 -37.58
N PHE A 29 -21.82 -1.57 -37.23
CA PHE A 29 -21.51 -2.03 -35.87
C PHE A 29 -20.04 -1.74 -35.51
N PHE A 30 -19.07 -2.09 -36.37
CA PHE A 30 -17.67 -1.77 -36.13
C PHE A 30 -17.38 -0.27 -36.15
N GLU A 31 -18.05 0.50 -37.03
CA GLU A 31 -17.96 1.96 -37.08
C GLU A 31 -18.40 2.62 -35.75
N LEU A 32 -19.34 2.01 -35.03
CA LEU A 32 -19.81 2.51 -33.73
C LEU A 32 -19.00 1.95 -32.56
N VAL A 33 -18.69 0.65 -32.57
CA VAL A 33 -18.02 -0.04 -31.45
C VAL A 33 -16.55 0.34 -31.35
N ILE A 34 -15.82 0.47 -32.46
CA ILE A 34 -14.39 0.76 -32.41
C ILE A 34 -14.10 2.12 -31.74
N PRO A 35 -14.77 3.24 -32.10
CA PRO A 35 -14.55 4.51 -31.41
C PRO A 35 -14.93 4.47 -29.93
N VAL A 36 -16.02 3.79 -29.57
CA VAL A 36 -16.44 3.64 -28.17
C VAL A 36 -15.44 2.81 -27.39
N PHE A 37 -14.93 1.72 -27.98
CA PHE A 37 -13.94 0.85 -27.35
C PHE A 37 -12.61 1.58 -27.17
N VAL A 38 -12.11 2.28 -28.20
CA VAL A 38 -10.89 3.09 -28.10
C VAL A 38 -11.05 4.21 -27.07
N ALA A 39 -12.18 4.92 -27.06
CA ALA A 39 -12.47 5.94 -26.04
C ALA A 39 -12.55 5.32 -24.64
N SER A 40 -13.13 4.14 -24.48
CA SER A 40 -13.20 3.45 -23.19
C SER A 40 -11.82 3.02 -22.68
N ILE A 41 -10.94 2.53 -23.56
CA ILE A 41 -9.55 2.22 -23.22
C ILE A 41 -8.83 3.49 -22.77
N LEU A 42 -8.95 4.59 -23.52
CA LEU A 42 -8.36 5.87 -23.14
C LEU A 42 -8.91 6.38 -21.80
N CYS A 43 -10.21 6.23 -21.54
CA CYS A 43 -10.81 6.57 -20.25
C CYS A 43 -10.32 5.67 -19.11
N ILE A 44 -10.12 4.37 -19.34
CA ILE A 44 -9.58 3.44 -18.33
C ILE A 44 -8.10 3.74 -18.06
N MET A 45 -7.31 3.95 -19.11
CA MET A 45 -5.90 4.36 -19.00
C MET A 45 -5.79 5.71 -18.30
N GLN A 46 -6.65 6.66 -18.63
CA GLN A 46 -6.68 7.96 -17.99
C GLN A 46 -7.20 7.86 -16.56
N ALA A 47 -8.17 7.01 -16.24
CA ALA A 47 -8.61 6.79 -14.85
C ALA A 47 -7.52 6.13 -13.99
N GLN A 48 -6.68 5.28 -14.60
CA GLN A 48 -5.48 4.75 -13.96
C GLN A 48 -4.39 5.82 -13.82
N GLN A 49 -4.28 6.74 -14.78
CA GLN A 49 -3.32 7.85 -14.77
C GLN A 49 -3.77 9.06 -13.95
N THR A 50 -5.06 9.36 -13.75
CA THR A 50 -5.55 10.52 -12.98
C THR A 50 -5.53 10.28 -11.48
N VAL A 51 -5.44 9.01 -11.06
CA VAL A 51 -4.96 8.65 -9.73
C VAL A 51 -3.44 8.92 -9.59
N TYR A 52 -2.75 9.17 -10.70
CA TYR A 52 -1.29 9.31 -10.84
C TYR A 52 -0.83 10.60 -11.54
N SER A 53 -1.72 11.58 -11.71
CA SER A 53 -1.39 12.85 -12.38
C SER A 53 -1.21 13.94 -11.33
N ASP A 54 -0.13 13.82 -10.57
CA ASP A 54 0.65 15.01 -10.25
C ASP A 54 1.90 14.99 -11.16
N ASP A 55 1.64 15.11 -12.46
CA ASP A 55 2.66 15.34 -13.47
C ASP A 55 2.79 16.85 -13.67
N ARG A 56 3.52 17.47 -12.73
CA ARG A 56 4.56 18.47 -12.94
C ARG A 56 4.65 19.31 -11.68
N ASP A 57 5.84 19.50 -11.14
CA ASP A 57 5.98 20.65 -10.26
C ASP A 57 5.88 21.92 -11.11
N PHE A 58 5.24 22.97 -10.58
CA PHE A 58 5.06 24.32 -11.16
C PHE A 58 6.39 24.97 -11.64
N LEU A 59 7.52 24.33 -11.33
CA LEU A 59 8.91 24.72 -11.56
C LEU A 59 9.64 23.91 -12.65
N GLY A 60 9.00 22.94 -13.32
CA GLY A 60 9.50 22.34 -14.56
C GLY A 60 10.72 21.41 -14.47
N ARG A 61 10.74 20.42 -13.57
CA ARG A 61 11.79 19.36 -13.54
C ARG A 61 11.38 18.07 -14.26
N LYS A 62 12.39 17.40 -14.83
CA LYS A 62 12.27 16.32 -15.83
C LYS A 62 11.92 14.97 -15.20
N LYS A 63 10.84 14.35 -15.69
CA LYS A 63 10.50 12.94 -15.43
C LYS A 63 11.56 12.05 -16.10
N GLY A 64 12.31 11.30 -15.30
CA GLY A 64 13.26 10.32 -15.81
C GLY A 64 12.51 9.22 -16.57
N ASN A 65 13.04 8.83 -17.73
CA ASN A 65 12.54 7.67 -18.48
C ASN A 65 12.93 6.40 -17.72
N LEU A 66 12.10 5.94 -16.77
CA LEU A 66 12.23 4.59 -16.24
C LEU A 66 11.16 3.71 -16.90
N TRP A 67 11.59 2.98 -17.93
CA TRP A 67 11.00 1.67 -18.20
C TRP A 67 11.47 0.77 -17.06
N GLU A 68 10.69 0.71 -15.97
CA GLU A 68 10.89 -0.28 -14.91
C GLU A 68 10.51 -1.65 -15.45
N ASP A 69 11.47 -2.58 -15.39
CA ASP A 69 11.30 -3.96 -15.80
C ASP A 69 10.35 -4.66 -14.81
N TYR A 70 9.07 -4.81 -15.18
CA TYR A 70 8.01 -5.38 -14.34
C TYR A 70 8.28 -6.81 -13.86
N THR A 71 9.30 -7.48 -14.39
CA THR A 71 9.66 -8.85 -14.03
C THR A 71 10.68 -8.93 -12.90
N THR A 72 11.34 -7.82 -12.53
CA THR A 72 12.49 -7.86 -11.62
C THR A 72 12.34 -6.77 -10.55
N TYR A 73 11.69 -7.09 -9.43
CA TYR A 73 11.70 -6.20 -8.27
C TYR A 73 13.11 -6.19 -7.69
N LYS A 74 13.70 -4.99 -7.53
CA LYS A 74 14.93 -4.84 -6.76
C LYS A 74 14.67 -5.35 -5.33
N PRO A 75 15.55 -6.19 -4.76
CA PRO A 75 15.44 -6.56 -3.35
C PRO A 75 15.36 -5.29 -2.50
N SER A 76 14.33 -5.17 -1.69
CA SER A 76 14.13 -4.06 -0.76
C SER A 76 14.24 -4.58 0.66
N ASP A 77 15.19 -4.04 1.44
CA ASP A 77 15.27 -4.34 2.87
C ASP A 77 14.15 -3.56 3.60
N PRO A 78 13.23 -4.23 4.33
CA PRO A 78 12.18 -3.56 5.11
C PRO A 78 12.69 -2.52 6.11
N PHE A 79 13.97 -2.58 6.48
CA PHE A 79 14.62 -1.67 7.42
C PHE A 79 15.35 -0.51 6.73
N GLU A 80 15.57 -0.57 5.41
CA GLU A 80 16.35 0.45 4.65
C GLU A 80 15.78 1.85 4.83
N TYR A 81 14.45 1.98 4.89
CA TYR A 81 13.75 3.27 4.93
C TYR A 81 13.08 3.57 6.28
N ALA A 82 13.22 2.71 7.28
CA ALA A 82 12.74 2.94 8.65
C ALA A 82 13.63 3.97 9.39
N LYS A 83 13.74 5.17 8.83
CA LYS A 83 14.60 6.26 9.29
C LYS A 83 13.75 7.27 10.05
N ALA A 84 13.80 7.24 11.38
CA ALA A 84 13.28 8.34 12.21
C ALA A 84 14.43 9.15 12.81
N TYR A 85 14.46 10.44 12.49
CA TYR A 85 15.33 11.39 13.19
C TYR A 85 14.67 11.81 14.51
N GLY A 86 15.08 11.16 15.60
CA GLY A 86 14.82 11.65 16.95
C GLY A 86 13.38 11.47 17.47
N SER A 87 12.55 10.66 16.82
CA SER A 87 11.26 10.23 17.36
C SER A 87 11.44 9.08 18.35
N ASP A 88 10.57 9.04 19.37
CA ASP A 88 10.40 7.87 20.22
C ASP A 88 9.39 6.93 19.56
N VAL A 89 9.57 5.61 19.75
CA VAL A 89 8.61 4.59 19.26
C VAL A 89 8.13 3.77 20.44
N GLU A 90 6.82 3.59 20.54
CA GLU A 90 6.22 2.74 21.55
C GLU A 90 5.37 1.64 20.90
N PHE A 91 5.76 0.39 21.16
CA PHE A 91 5.07 -0.80 20.69
C PHE A 91 4.02 -1.20 21.72
N VAL A 92 2.76 -1.04 21.38
CA VAL A 92 1.64 -1.41 22.24
C VAL A 92 1.06 -2.72 21.74
N PHE A 93 0.78 -3.67 22.62
CA PHE A 93 0.29 -4.99 22.20
C PHE A 93 -0.83 -5.55 23.06
N THR A 94 -1.59 -6.48 22.51
CA THR A 94 -2.61 -7.26 23.21
C THR A 94 -2.67 -8.68 22.60
N PRO A 95 -2.93 -9.75 23.37
CA PRO A 95 -3.19 -9.78 24.81
C PRO A 95 -1.92 -9.54 25.67
N ASP A 96 -2.10 -8.96 26.85
CA ASP A 96 -1.02 -8.78 27.83
C ASP A 96 -0.82 -10.04 28.67
N ASN A 97 -0.07 -10.99 28.13
CA ASN A 97 0.40 -12.17 28.85
C ASN A 97 1.93 -12.28 28.72
N ASP A 98 2.57 -13.05 29.61
CA ASP A 98 4.02 -13.16 29.69
C ASP A 98 4.67 -13.62 28.38
N LEU A 99 4.01 -14.54 27.66
CA LEU A 99 4.49 -15.04 26.38
C LEU A 99 4.49 -13.94 25.31
N THR A 100 3.37 -13.25 25.15
CA THR A 100 3.18 -12.18 24.15
C THR A 100 4.08 -11.01 24.47
N ARG A 101 4.20 -10.65 25.75
CA ARG A 101 5.14 -9.63 26.22
C ARG A 101 6.56 -9.95 25.81
N LYS A 102 7.05 -11.15 26.17
CA LYS A 102 8.39 -11.59 25.80
C LYS A 102 8.57 -11.64 24.29
N PHE A 103 7.54 -12.05 23.55
CA PHE A 103 7.57 -12.10 22.08
C PHE A 103 7.71 -10.70 21.45
N VAL A 104 6.95 -9.74 21.95
CA VAL A 104 6.99 -8.35 21.48
C VAL A 104 8.29 -7.66 21.89
N GLU A 105 8.82 -7.97 23.08
CA GLU A 105 10.13 -7.51 23.53
C GLU A 105 11.27 -8.00 22.61
N ASP A 106 11.29 -9.29 22.27
CA ASP A 106 12.24 -9.84 21.30
C ASP A 106 12.07 -9.18 19.92
N SER A 107 10.82 -8.95 19.48
CA SER A 107 10.52 -8.28 18.21
C SER A 107 10.99 -6.82 18.21
N ALA A 108 10.81 -6.10 19.32
CA ALA A 108 11.28 -4.74 19.48
C ALA A 108 12.81 -4.67 19.55
N GLU A 109 13.46 -5.66 20.15
CA GLU A 109 14.91 -5.78 20.11
C GLU A 109 15.40 -6.03 18.68
N PHE A 110 14.74 -6.92 17.94
CA PHE A 110 15.10 -7.19 16.56
C PHE A 110 14.95 -5.94 15.68
N PHE A 111 13.84 -5.22 15.84
CA PHE A 111 13.60 -3.93 15.19
C PHE A 111 14.72 -2.92 15.48
N ARG A 112 15.10 -2.77 16.76
CA ARG A 112 16.18 -1.86 17.17
C ARG A 112 17.55 -2.20 16.58
N ARG A 113 17.83 -3.50 16.42
CA ARG A 113 19.13 -3.95 15.90
C ARG A 113 19.29 -3.65 14.41
N ARG A 114 18.22 -3.77 13.62
CA ARG A 114 18.27 -3.56 12.17
C ARG A 114 17.91 -2.14 11.72
N ALA A 115 17.15 -1.36 12.49
CA ALA A 115 16.87 0.03 12.14
C ALA A 115 18.16 0.88 12.15
N GLU A 116 18.54 1.45 11.00
CA GLU A 116 19.77 2.24 10.84
C GLU A 116 19.82 3.49 11.74
N PHE A 117 18.66 4.02 12.15
CA PHE A 117 18.54 5.24 12.96
C PHE A 117 18.11 4.92 14.38
N ARG A 118 18.95 5.32 15.34
CA ARG A 118 18.70 5.11 16.77
C ARG A 118 17.58 6.01 17.26
N TYR A 119 16.42 5.42 17.52
CA TYR A 119 15.36 6.02 18.32
C TYR A 119 15.92 6.55 19.64
N ARG A 120 15.40 7.69 20.11
CA ARG A 120 15.78 8.22 21.43
C ARG A 120 15.33 7.28 22.54
N ARG A 121 14.10 6.75 22.43
CA ARG A 121 13.54 5.70 23.29
C ARG A 121 12.64 4.76 22.49
N THR A 122 12.71 3.47 22.84
CA THR A 122 11.79 2.43 22.38
C THR A 122 11.07 1.83 23.58
N GLY A 123 9.76 1.95 23.64
CA GLY A 123 8.92 1.40 24.70
C GLY A 123 8.14 0.16 24.25
N VAL A 124 7.81 -0.71 25.20
CA VAL A 124 6.91 -1.84 24.99
C VAL A 124 5.83 -1.81 26.06
N LYS A 125 4.56 -1.82 25.65
CA LYS A 125 3.41 -1.70 26.55
C LYS A 125 2.32 -2.72 26.24
N GLY A 126 2.00 -3.55 27.23
CA GLY A 126 0.85 -4.45 27.16
C GLY A 126 -0.47 -3.73 27.46
N ALA A 127 -1.51 -4.14 26.76
CA ALA A 127 -2.90 -3.75 26.99
C ALA A 127 -3.79 -5.00 27.10
N PRO A 128 -4.77 -5.02 28.01
CA PRO A 128 -5.57 -6.21 28.27
C PRO A 128 -6.61 -6.49 27.17
N SER A 129 -6.95 -5.50 26.34
CA SER A 129 -7.87 -5.69 25.20
C SER A 129 -7.53 -4.75 24.04
N GLU A 130 -8.01 -5.08 22.84
CA GLU A 130 -7.90 -4.23 21.64
C GLU A 130 -8.50 -2.84 21.87
N LYS A 131 -9.65 -2.76 22.55
CA LYS A 131 -10.31 -1.48 22.85
C LYS A 131 -9.50 -0.58 23.77
N GLU A 132 -8.81 -1.17 24.75
CA GLU A 132 -7.93 -0.42 25.65
C GLU A 132 -6.63 0.00 24.96
N LEU A 133 -6.09 -0.87 24.10
CA LEU A 133 -4.95 -0.54 23.25
C LEU A 133 -5.27 0.67 22.35
N GLU A 134 -6.41 0.64 21.65
CA GLU A 134 -6.85 1.74 20.80
C GLU A 134 -7.03 3.04 21.59
N ARG A 135 -7.69 2.97 22.76
CA ARG A 135 -7.86 4.13 23.64
C ARG A 135 -6.52 4.69 24.09
N TYR A 136 -5.59 3.83 24.51
CA TYR A 136 -4.26 4.23 24.97
C TYR A 136 -3.48 4.92 23.85
N CYS A 137 -3.39 4.31 22.66
CA CYS A 137 -2.69 4.90 21.52
C CYS A 137 -3.29 6.26 21.13
N VAL A 138 -4.62 6.39 21.08
CA VAL A 138 -5.28 7.67 20.75
C VAL A 138 -5.02 8.73 21.82
N GLN A 139 -5.05 8.37 23.09
CA GLN A 139 -4.79 9.31 24.19
C GLN A 139 -3.34 9.76 24.20
N GLN A 140 -2.40 8.83 24.16
CA GLN A 140 -0.96 9.16 24.19
C GLN A 140 -0.54 9.96 22.97
N GLN A 141 -1.09 9.69 21.79
CA GLN A 141 -0.81 10.48 20.60
C GLN A 141 -1.32 11.94 20.72
N ARG A 142 -2.36 12.20 21.51
CA ARG A 142 -2.81 13.57 21.80
C ARG A 142 -1.85 14.28 22.76
N ASP A 143 -1.36 13.55 23.77
CA ASP A 143 -0.54 14.11 24.85
C ASP A 143 0.93 14.31 24.41
N ASP A 144 1.51 13.30 23.76
CA ASP A 144 2.83 13.37 23.12
C ASP A 144 2.72 13.02 21.64
N PRO A 145 2.51 14.03 20.78
CA PRO A 145 2.39 13.79 19.37
C PRO A 145 3.76 13.44 18.75
N SER A 146 4.90 13.64 19.42
CA SER A 146 6.22 13.36 18.84
C SER A 146 6.60 11.88 18.86
N THR A 147 5.91 11.08 19.68
CA THR A 147 6.08 9.65 19.81
C THR A 147 5.22 8.88 18.80
N ILE A 148 5.81 7.85 18.20
CA ILE A 148 5.16 6.96 17.24
C ILE A 148 4.61 5.75 18.01
N TYR A 149 3.29 5.58 18.00
CA TYR A 149 2.63 4.44 18.66
C TYR A 149 2.24 3.38 17.62
N ILE A 150 2.73 2.16 17.81
CA ILE A 150 2.40 1.01 16.94
C ILE A 150 1.67 -0.03 17.77
N GLY A 151 0.36 -0.13 17.55
CA GLY A 151 -0.51 -1.11 18.21
C GLY A 151 -0.49 -2.46 17.49
N THR A 152 -0.36 -3.57 18.20
CA THR A 152 -0.39 -4.93 17.62
C THR A 152 -1.35 -5.83 18.39
N VAL A 153 -2.35 -6.36 17.68
CA VAL A 153 -3.37 -7.26 18.24
C VAL A 153 -3.07 -8.66 17.76
N PHE A 154 -2.51 -9.48 18.64
CA PHE A 154 -2.22 -10.88 18.34
C PHE A 154 -3.46 -11.75 18.55
N GLN A 155 -3.74 -12.61 17.58
CA GLN A 155 -4.79 -13.61 17.66
C GLN A 155 -4.18 -14.95 18.09
N ASN A 156 -4.87 -15.68 18.94
CA ASN A 156 -4.48 -17.03 19.39
C ASN A 156 -3.17 -17.12 20.20
N PHE A 157 -2.64 -16.00 20.69
CA PHE A 157 -1.52 -16.00 21.63
C PHE A 157 -2.01 -16.32 23.05
N GLY A 158 -1.96 -17.61 23.40
CA GLY A 158 -2.26 -18.12 24.73
C GLY A 158 -0.99 -18.35 25.56
N ASN A 159 -0.88 -19.53 26.17
CA ASN A 159 0.29 -19.93 26.97
C ASN A 159 1.45 -20.46 26.11
N GLU A 160 1.18 -20.80 24.85
CA GLU A 160 2.15 -21.38 23.91
C GLU A 160 2.17 -20.57 22.62
N LEU A 161 3.30 -20.64 21.90
CA LEU A 161 3.44 -20.01 20.59
C LEU A 161 2.42 -20.64 19.62
N PRO A 162 1.60 -19.86 18.89
CA PRO A 162 0.55 -20.40 18.01
C PRO A 162 1.13 -20.95 16.72
N THR A 163 0.55 -22.03 16.17
CA THR A 163 1.08 -22.75 14.98
C THR A 163 1.28 -21.83 13.77
N SER A 164 0.37 -20.87 13.62
CA SER A 164 0.43 -19.81 12.62
C SER A 164 0.36 -18.45 13.30
N LEU A 165 1.14 -17.51 12.80
CA LEU A 165 1.11 -16.11 13.24
C LEU A 165 -0.11 -15.41 12.63
N ASP A 166 -1.03 -14.95 13.47
CA ASP A 166 -2.18 -14.13 13.08
C ASP A 166 -2.22 -12.90 13.99
N TYR A 167 -2.19 -11.72 13.39
CA TYR A 167 -2.18 -10.46 14.11
C TYR A 167 -2.66 -9.31 13.23
N LYS A 168 -3.03 -8.21 13.88
CA LYS A 168 -3.41 -6.95 13.25
C LYS A 168 -2.52 -5.84 13.75
N ILE A 169 -1.95 -5.03 12.86
CA ILE A 169 -1.25 -3.81 13.24
C ILE A 169 -2.22 -2.63 13.14
N ARG A 170 -2.36 -1.90 14.25
CA ARG A 170 -3.03 -0.61 14.37
C ARG A 170 -1.94 0.47 14.40
N PHE A 171 -1.73 1.12 13.27
CA PHE A 171 -0.69 2.12 13.12
C PHE A 171 -1.29 3.47 12.74
N ASN A 172 -0.88 4.53 13.43
CA ASN A 172 -1.30 5.89 13.11
C ASN A 172 -0.08 6.82 13.07
N THR A 173 0.17 7.43 11.92
CA THR A 173 1.22 8.45 11.77
C THR A 173 0.67 9.82 12.09
N ARG A 174 1.35 10.58 12.95
CA ARG A 174 1.06 12.03 13.17
C ARG A 174 1.07 12.85 11.87
N PHE A 175 1.86 12.45 10.88
CA PHE A 175 2.13 13.25 9.69
C PHE A 175 1.30 12.84 8.49
N GLY A 176 -0.04 12.89 8.58
CA GLY A 176 -0.94 13.04 7.43
C GLY A 176 -0.89 11.99 6.30
N THR A 177 0.01 11.03 6.33
CA THR A 177 0.08 9.92 5.41
C THR A 177 -0.84 8.85 5.94
N ASN A 178 -2.15 9.08 5.76
CA ASN A 178 -3.07 7.97 5.68
C ASN A 178 -2.63 7.15 4.48
N PHE A 179 -1.82 6.10 4.70
CA PHE A 179 -1.56 5.13 3.66
C PHE A 179 -2.92 4.47 3.37
N LYS A 180 -3.39 4.67 2.14
CA LYS A 180 -4.72 4.24 1.71
C LYS A 180 -4.65 2.72 1.59
N THR A 181 -5.09 2.01 2.62
CA THR A 181 -5.12 0.53 2.63
C THR A 181 -5.99 -0.05 1.52
N GLN A 182 -6.89 0.75 0.95
CA GLN A 182 -7.67 0.43 -0.25
C GLN A 182 -6.86 0.50 -1.56
N LEU A 183 -5.67 1.10 -1.57
CA LEU A 183 -4.79 1.15 -2.74
C LEU A 183 -3.83 -0.03 -2.74
N LYS A 184 -3.72 -0.70 -3.89
CA LYS A 184 -2.64 -1.65 -4.13
C LYS A 184 -1.35 -0.85 -4.40
N TYR A 185 -0.45 -0.82 -3.44
CA TYR A 185 0.91 -0.32 -3.62
C TYR A 185 1.64 -1.28 -4.55
N LYS A 186 2.05 -0.81 -5.74
CA LYS A 186 2.97 -1.57 -6.59
C LYS A 186 4.37 -1.41 -6.01
N MET A 187 4.99 -2.52 -5.61
CA MET A 187 6.44 -2.50 -5.33
C MET A 187 7.17 -2.00 -6.57
N GLY A 188 8.15 -1.13 -6.39
CA GLY A 188 9.05 -0.71 -7.47
C GLY A 188 8.62 0.52 -8.25
N ALA A 189 7.36 0.97 -8.22
CA ALA A 189 7.04 2.25 -8.85
C ALA A 189 7.63 3.39 -8.03
N GLU A 190 8.67 4.04 -8.55
CA GLU A 190 9.20 5.32 -8.07
C GLU A 190 8.13 6.43 -8.21
N SER A 191 7.01 6.31 -7.49
CA SER A 191 6.28 7.50 -7.09
C SER A 191 7.05 8.08 -5.92
N PHE A 192 7.70 9.21 -6.20
CA PHE A 192 8.38 10.07 -5.23
C PHE A 192 7.47 10.53 -4.06
N THR A 193 6.20 10.12 -4.04
CA THR A 193 5.25 10.31 -2.94
C THR A 193 4.65 8.99 -2.40
N SER A 194 4.92 7.82 -3.01
CA SER A 194 4.46 6.50 -2.54
C SER A 194 5.46 5.75 -1.65
N ASP A 195 6.67 6.27 -1.49
CA ASP A 195 7.63 5.84 -0.45
C ASP A 195 7.10 6.05 0.97
N SER A 196 5.93 6.66 1.15
CA SER A 196 5.28 6.80 2.46
C SER A 196 5.22 5.47 3.21
N TYR A 197 4.89 4.34 2.55
CA TYR A 197 4.73 3.06 3.25
C TYR A 197 6.06 2.41 3.65
N SER A 198 7.06 2.39 2.76
CA SER A 198 8.43 1.93 3.06
C SER A 198 9.13 2.80 4.09
N GLN A 199 8.87 4.11 4.07
CA GLN A 199 9.35 5.06 5.07
C GLN A 199 8.54 5.01 6.38
N THR A 200 7.43 4.27 6.44
CA THR A 200 6.76 4.04 7.71
C THR A 200 7.47 2.95 8.51
N HIS A 201 7.32 3.03 9.83
CA HIS A 201 7.81 2.01 10.75
C HIS A 201 7.00 0.71 10.67
N PHE A 202 5.93 0.71 9.87
CA PHE A 202 5.03 -0.41 9.70
C PHE A 202 5.74 -1.62 9.12
N LEU A 203 6.43 -1.46 7.99
CA LEU A 203 7.09 -2.58 7.30
C LEU A 203 8.23 -3.17 8.13
N ALA A 204 9.07 -2.32 8.71
CA ALA A 204 10.13 -2.77 9.61
C ALA A 204 9.55 -3.47 10.85
N TRP A 205 8.45 -2.98 11.42
CA TRP A 205 7.78 -3.65 12.54
C TRP A 205 7.19 -5.00 12.13
N GLN A 206 6.52 -5.05 10.98
CA GLN A 206 5.95 -6.27 10.42
C GLN A 206 7.03 -7.34 10.21
N ALA A 207 8.13 -6.98 9.54
CA ALA A 207 9.28 -7.85 9.34
C ALA A 207 9.90 -8.30 10.68
N SER A 208 9.88 -7.43 11.69
CA SER A 208 10.41 -7.76 13.01
C SER A 208 9.57 -8.80 13.74
N VAL A 209 8.24 -8.65 13.70
CA VAL A 209 7.28 -9.59 14.29
C VAL A 209 7.36 -10.95 13.58
N GLU A 210 7.34 -10.95 12.25
CA GLU A 210 7.40 -12.18 11.45
C GLU A 210 8.75 -12.89 11.62
N GLY A 211 9.86 -12.16 11.55
CA GLY A 211 11.20 -12.71 11.75
C GLY A 211 11.38 -13.33 13.14
N THR A 212 10.84 -12.70 14.18
CA THR A 212 10.85 -13.24 15.55
C THR A 212 10.04 -14.52 15.66
N PHE A 213 8.87 -14.58 15.01
CA PHE A 213 8.05 -15.80 14.99
C PHE A 213 8.76 -16.95 14.30
N ILE A 214 9.34 -16.70 13.12
CA ILE A 214 10.10 -17.70 12.37
C ILE A 214 11.28 -18.21 13.19
N GLN A 215 12.03 -17.31 13.83
CA GLN A 215 13.17 -17.69 14.65
C GLN A 215 12.75 -18.55 15.85
N ARG A 216 11.71 -18.16 16.58
CA ARG A 216 11.22 -18.94 17.73
C ARG A 216 10.67 -20.30 17.30
N ARG A 217 10.00 -20.37 16.15
CA ARG A 217 9.54 -21.64 15.57
C ARG A 217 10.69 -22.55 15.17
N ALA A 218 11.68 -22.01 14.48
CA ALA A 218 12.88 -22.75 14.13
C ALA A 218 13.61 -23.28 15.37
N ALA A 219 13.73 -22.46 16.42
CA ALA A 219 14.33 -22.87 17.67
C ALA A 219 13.56 -24.00 18.37
N GLN A 220 12.22 -24.00 18.32
CA GLN A 220 11.39 -25.11 18.82
C GLN A 220 11.63 -26.41 18.04
N GLU A 221 11.95 -26.31 16.75
CA GLU A 221 12.31 -27.45 15.89
C GLU A 221 13.79 -27.86 16.01
N GLY A 222 14.57 -27.22 16.90
CA GLY A 222 16.00 -27.49 17.05
C GLY A 222 16.88 -26.91 15.93
N LYS A 223 16.32 -26.06 15.07
CA LYS A 223 17.06 -25.38 14.00
C LYS A 223 17.56 -24.03 14.49
N LYS A 224 18.83 -23.73 14.23
CA LYS A 224 19.36 -22.37 14.39
C LYS A 224 19.14 -21.63 13.09
N VAL A 225 18.39 -20.55 13.16
CA VAL A 225 18.19 -19.65 12.03
C VAL A 225 18.71 -18.29 12.44
N ALA A 226 19.72 -17.80 11.71
CA ALA A 226 20.24 -16.47 11.96
C ALA A 226 19.25 -15.45 11.39
N LEU A 227 18.98 -14.40 12.16
CA LEU A 227 18.06 -13.31 11.79
C LEU A 227 18.56 -12.51 10.55
N GLU A 228 19.80 -12.73 10.14
CA GLU A 228 20.47 -12.14 8.99
C GLU A 228 20.18 -12.90 7.68
N ASP A 229 19.68 -14.15 7.76
CA ASP A 229 19.52 -15.02 6.58
C ASP A 229 18.25 -14.74 5.75
N TYR A 230 17.32 -13.92 6.26
CA TYR A 230 16.01 -13.70 5.63
C TYR A 230 15.87 -12.43 4.81
N TYR A 231 16.79 -11.47 4.94
CA TYR A 231 16.73 -10.17 4.28
C TYR A 231 18.12 -9.58 4.07
#